data_AF-A0A838UNV7-F1
#
_entry.id   AF-A0A838UNV7-F1
#
_cell.length_a   1.000
_cell.length_b   1.000
_cell.length_c   1.000
_cell.angle_alpha   90.00
_cell.angle_beta   90.00
_cell.angle_gamma   90.00
#
_symmetry.space_group_name_H-M   'P 1'
#
loop_
_entity.id
_entity.type
_entity.pdbx_description
1 polymer ?
#
loop_
_entity_poly.entity_id
_entity_poly.type
_entity_poly.pdbx_seq_one_letter_code
_entity_poly.pdbx_strand_id
1 'polypeptide(L)'
;MDASAVVVQHIRALREPNVHAYMPVLEIELAIGAFDEWSSTECATMPDRLLAWLPGLQEYRCSVGRPGGFIERLRRGTYLPHIAEHLTRELQSLMGFEVGFGRARSTGMLGHYRVVIAYQEKTPARAAFAVTLRLTIATLLDAPFN
;
A
#
# COMPACT_ATOMS: atom_id res chain seq x y z
N MET A 1 -15.20 -13.42 2.34
CA MET A 1 -14.29 -13.21 1.19
C MET A 1 -13.04 -14.04 1.40
N ASP A 2 -12.47 -14.53 0.30
CA ASP A 2 -11.26 -15.36 0.35
C ASP A 2 -10.02 -14.48 0.14
N ALA A 3 -9.09 -14.50 1.11
CA ALA A 3 -7.81 -13.81 1.03
C ALA A 3 -6.92 -14.34 -0.11
N SER A 4 -7.17 -15.56 -0.60
CA SER A 4 -6.46 -16.16 -1.73
C SER A 4 -6.65 -15.41 -3.06
N ALA A 5 -7.64 -14.51 -3.13
CA ALA A 5 -7.95 -13.72 -4.33
C ALA A 5 -6.91 -12.63 -4.65
N VAL A 6 -6.03 -12.28 -3.70
CA VAL A 6 -4.99 -11.27 -3.92
C VAL A 6 -3.68 -11.95 -4.29
N VAL A 7 -3.26 -11.76 -5.54
CA VAL A 7 -2.07 -12.38 -6.11
C VAL A 7 -1.10 -11.31 -6.60
N VAL A 8 0.15 -11.41 -6.14
CA VAL A 8 1.25 -10.62 -6.71
C VAL A 8 1.71 -11.31 -7.99
N GLN A 9 1.40 -10.72 -9.14
CA GLN A 9 1.74 -11.28 -10.44
C GLN A 9 3.22 -11.07 -10.75
N HIS A 10 3.72 -9.86 -10.48
CA HIS A 10 5.11 -9.54 -10.72
C HIS A 10 5.65 -8.51 -9.73
N ILE A 11 6.95 -8.59 -9.43
CA ILE A 11 7.70 -7.59 -8.68
C ILE A 11 9.02 -7.33 -9.39
N ARG A 12 9.23 -6.09 -9.82
CA ARG A 12 10.46 -5.60 -10.46
C ARG A 12 11.09 -4.52 -9.61
N ALA A 13 12.36 -4.71 -9.29
CA ALA A 13 13.16 -3.65 -8.69
C ALA A 13 13.89 -2.90 -9.81
N LEU A 14 13.47 -1.66 -10.06
CA LEU A 14 14.11 -0.75 -10.99
C LEU A 14 15.10 0.10 -10.19
N ARG A 15 16.39 0.10 -10.57
CA ARG A 15 17.46 0.79 -9.82
C ARG A 15 17.81 2.15 -10.40
N GLU A 16 17.99 2.18 -11.71
CA GLU A 16 18.33 3.38 -12.46
C GLU A 16 17.08 4.23 -12.74
N PRO A 17 17.25 5.47 -13.25
CA PRO A 17 16.15 6.23 -13.85
C PRO A 17 15.30 5.36 -14.76
N ASN A 18 14.00 5.42 -14.53
CA ASN A 18 13.03 4.52 -15.13
C ASN A 18 11.75 5.28 -15.51
N VAL A 19 10.81 4.57 -16.12
CA VAL A 19 9.56 5.15 -16.64
C VAL A 19 8.69 5.80 -15.57
N HIS A 20 8.88 5.46 -14.29
CA HIS A 20 8.08 6.01 -13.19
C HIS A 20 8.75 7.18 -12.50
N ALA A 21 10.07 7.11 -12.32
CA ALA A 21 10.84 8.11 -11.60
C ALA A 21 12.35 8.05 -11.88
N TYR A 22 13.06 9.10 -11.49
CA TYR A 22 14.53 9.18 -11.58
C TYR A 22 15.26 8.46 -10.44
N MET A 23 14.54 7.94 -9.43
CA MET A 23 15.09 7.17 -8.31
C MET A 23 14.70 5.69 -8.37
N PRO A 24 15.33 4.80 -7.57
CA PRO A 24 14.96 3.39 -7.50
C PRO A 24 13.50 3.20 -7.06
N VAL A 25 12.77 2.33 -7.77
CA VAL A 25 11.37 1.98 -7.46
C VAL A 25 11.09 0.50 -7.60
N LEU A 26 10.25 -0.01 -6.72
CA LEU A 26 9.67 -1.33 -6.78
C LEU A 26 8.35 -1.21 -7.57
N GLU A 27 8.33 -1.73 -8.79
CA GLU A 27 7.12 -1.88 -9.60
C GLU A 27 6.49 -3.23 -9.29
N ILE A 28 5.22 -3.22 -8.91
CA ILE A 28 4.48 -4.39 -8.48
C ILE A 28 3.17 -4.46 -9.25
N GLU A 29 2.90 -5.60 -9.87
CA GLU A 29 1.63 -5.88 -10.54
C GLU A 29 0.79 -6.81 -9.65
N LEU A 30 -0.42 -6.38 -9.35
CA LEU A 30 -1.36 -7.02 -8.43
C LEU A 30 -2.63 -7.39 -9.17
N ALA A 31 -3.09 -8.62 -8.97
CA ALA A 31 -4.46 -9.01 -9.19
C ALA A 31 -5.15 -9.06 -7.81
N ILE A 32 -6.23 -8.30 -7.61
CA ILE A 32 -6.88 -8.18 -6.29
C ILE A 32 -8.27 -8.82 -6.23
N GLY A 33 -8.78 -9.32 -7.37
CA GLY A 33 -10.06 -10.02 -7.45
C GLY A 33 -11.21 -9.20 -6.86
N ALA A 34 -12.03 -9.82 -6.01
CA ALA A 34 -13.20 -9.21 -5.39
C ALA A 34 -12.89 -7.97 -4.52
N PHE A 35 -11.63 -7.79 -4.09
CA PHE A 35 -11.24 -6.58 -3.35
C PHE A 35 -11.27 -5.31 -4.20
N ASP A 36 -11.46 -5.42 -5.52
CA ASP A 36 -11.66 -4.25 -6.39
C ASP A 36 -12.96 -3.50 -6.09
N GLU A 37 -13.97 -4.21 -5.58
CA GLU A 37 -15.26 -3.65 -5.20
C GLU A 37 -15.30 -3.20 -3.72
N TRP A 38 -14.22 -3.47 -2.95
CA TRP A 38 -14.17 -3.23 -1.51
C TRP A 38 -13.24 -2.07 -1.17
N SER A 39 -13.82 -1.05 -0.55
CA SER A 39 -13.08 0.11 -0.07
C SER A 39 -12.82 0.01 1.44
N SER A 40 -11.93 0.84 1.96
CA SER A 40 -11.68 0.97 3.41
C SER A 40 -12.93 1.36 4.22
N THR A 41 -14.00 1.86 3.59
CA THR A 41 -15.29 2.12 4.27
C THR A 41 -16.00 0.85 4.71
N GLU A 42 -15.72 -0.29 4.07
CA GLU A 42 -16.32 -1.58 4.43
C GLU A 42 -15.86 -2.04 5.82
N CYS A 43 -14.76 -1.47 6.34
CA CYS A 43 -14.25 -1.73 7.68
C CYS A 43 -14.02 -0.42 8.45
N ALA A 44 -15.03 -0.01 9.23
CA ALA A 44 -14.99 1.23 10.00
C ALA A 44 -13.83 1.30 11.02
N THR A 45 -13.38 0.14 11.54
CA THR A 45 -12.29 0.04 12.54
C THR A 45 -10.90 0.18 11.92
N MET A 46 -10.78 0.05 10.59
CA MET A 46 -9.50 -0.01 9.89
C MET A 46 -8.57 1.18 10.15
N PRO A 47 -9.01 2.45 10.06
CA PRO A 47 -8.11 3.59 10.30
C PRO A 47 -7.50 3.58 11.70
N ASP A 48 -8.30 3.28 12.72
CA ASP A 48 -7.85 3.31 14.11
C ASP A 48 -6.92 2.13 14.41
N ARG A 49 -7.21 0.95 13.86
CA ARG A 49 -6.34 -0.23 13.94
C ARG A 49 -4.98 0.02 13.27
N LEU A 50 -4.99 0.60 12.06
CA LEU A 50 -3.76 0.93 11.35
C LEU A 50 -2.93 1.96 12.12
N LEU A 51 -3.55 2.98 12.70
CA LEU A 51 -2.86 3.97 13.52
C LEU A 51 -2.26 3.41 14.81
N ALA A 52 -2.94 2.43 15.43
CA ALA A 52 -2.41 1.77 16.61
C ALA A 52 -1.12 0.98 16.32
N TRP A 53 -1.01 0.39 15.12
CA TRP A 53 0.19 -0.36 14.71
C TRP A 53 1.26 0.50 14.05
N LEU A 54 0.85 1.51 13.29
CA LEU A 54 1.69 2.33 12.42
C LEU A 54 1.37 3.82 12.66
N PRO A 55 1.77 4.38 13.82
CA PRO A 55 1.39 5.74 14.20
C PRO A 55 1.94 6.81 13.26
N GLY A 56 3.06 6.55 12.57
CA GLY A 56 3.65 7.49 11.60
C GLY A 56 2.75 7.76 10.38
N LEU A 57 1.73 6.94 10.12
CA LEU A 57 0.71 7.20 9.10
C LEU A 57 0.00 8.54 9.28
N GLN A 58 -0.01 9.12 10.49
CA GLN A 58 -0.53 10.48 10.73
C GLN A 58 0.23 11.54 9.95
N GLU A 59 1.50 11.33 9.63
CA GLU A 59 2.30 12.31 8.87
C GLU A 59 2.08 12.20 7.36
N TYR A 60 1.42 11.13 6.89
CA TYR A 60 1.31 10.84 5.47
C TYR A 60 0.33 11.77 4.79
N ARG A 61 0.86 12.44 3.77
CA ARG A 61 0.12 13.30 2.86
C ARG A 61 -0.39 12.44 1.71
N CYS A 62 -1.69 12.56 1.42
CA CYS A 62 -2.29 12.05 0.18
C CYS A 62 -2.57 13.24 -0.76
N SER A 63 -3.56 13.14 -1.65
CA SER A 63 -3.98 14.23 -2.54
C SER A 63 -4.36 15.54 -1.82
N VAL A 64 -4.70 15.45 -0.53
CA VAL A 64 -5.04 16.60 0.34
C VAL A 64 -3.80 17.47 0.66
N GLY A 65 -2.58 16.95 0.50
CA GLY A 65 -1.34 17.74 0.63
C GLY A 65 -0.92 18.14 2.06
N ARG A 66 -1.69 17.76 3.09
CA ARG A 66 -1.41 18.04 4.51
C ARG A 66 -1.23 16.76 5.34
N PRO A 67 -0.55 16.81 6.50
CA PRO A 67 -0.49 15.69 7.44
C PRO A 67 -1.90 15.22 7.80
N GLY A 68 -2.06 13.91 8.01
CA GLY A 68 -3.33 13.25 8.26
C GLY A 68 -4.17 13.02 7.00
N GLY A 69 -3.72 13.52 5.83
CA GLY A 69 -4.47 13.40 4.59
C GLY A 69 -4.73 11.95 4.15
N PHE A 70 -3.81 11.02 4.45
CA PHE A 70 -4.05 9.60 4.21
C PHE A 70 -5.14 9.01 5.13
N ILE A 71 -5.15 9.37 6.41
CA ILE A 71 -6.17 8.91 7.37
C ILE A 71 -7.55 9.46 6.99
N GLU A 72 -7.62 10.74 6.60
CA GLU A 72 -8.84 11.35 6.05
C GLU A 72 -9.32 10.58 4.81
N ARG A 73 -8.40 10.14 3.94
CA ARG A 73 -8.71 9.34 2.75
C ARG A 73 -9.20 7.94 3.10
N LEU A 74 -8.61 7.26 4.08
CA LEU A 74 -9.08 5.97 4.60
C LEU A 74 -10.53 6.07 5.11
N ARG A 75 -10.85 7.12 5.90
CA ARG A 75 -12.21 7.32 6.42
C ARG A 75 -13.23 7.63 5.30
N ARG A 76 -12.80 8.29 4.23
CA ARG A 76 -13.64 8.57 3.04
C ARG A 76 -13.78 7.38 2.08
N GLY A 77 -12.96 6.35 2.22
CA GLY A 77 -12.92 5.21 1.32
C GLY A 77 -11.79 5.27 0.31
N THR A 78 -10.93 4.25 0.34
CA THR A 78 -9.90 4.00 -0.65
C THR A 78 -9.61 2.50 -0.76
N TYR A 79 -8.84 2.08 -1.75
CA TYR A 79 -8.78 0.68 -2.17
C TYR A 79 -7.45 0.02 -1.81
N LEU A 80 -7.48 -1.32 -1.71
CA LEU A 80 -6.36 -2.16 -1.29
C LEU A 80 -5.00 -1.76 -1.91
N PRO A 81 -4.86 -1.51 -3.23
CA PRO A 81 -3.56 -1.16 -3.82
C PRO A 81 -2.98 0.16 -3.28
N HIS A 82 -3.83 1.16 -3.05
CA HIS A 82 -3.43 2.47 -2.53
C HIS A 82 -3.12 2.42 -1.03
N ILE A 83 -3.87 1.61 -0.27
CA ILE A 83 -3.55 1.35 1.13
C ILE A 83 -2.19 0.67 1.22
N ALA A 84 -1.97 -0.36 0.40
CA ALA A 84 -0.72 -1.11 0.36
C ALA A 84 0.49 -0.23 -0.03
N GLU A 85 0.29 0.75 -0.93
CA GLU A 85 1.31 1.75 -1.25
C GLU A 85 1.76 2.52 0.01
N HIS A 86 0.81 3.10 0.75
CA HIS A 86 1.09 3.92 1.93
C HIS A 86 1.69 3.11 3.09
N LEU A 87 1.12 1.94 3.39
CA LEU A 87 1.63 1.10 4.49
C LEU A 87 3.05 0.58 4.20
N THR A 88 3.36 0.25 2.95
CA THR A 88 4.72 -0.20 2.59
C THR A 88 5.75 0.90 2.78
N ARG A 89 5.39 2.16 2.47
CA ARG A 89 6.25 3.32 2.72
C ARG A 89 6.49 3.50 4.22
N GLU A 90 5.46 3.30 5.04
CA GLU A 90 5.58 3.40 6.49
C GLU A 90 6.43 2.29 7.09
N LEU A 91 6.26 1.05 6.66
CA LEU A 91 7.14 -0.03 7.10
C LEU A 91 8.60 0.22 6.69
N GLN A 92 8.85 0.79 5.50
CA GLN A 92 10.20 1.21 5.11
C GLN A 92 10.75 2.34 6.02
N SER A 93 9.92 3.33 6.36
CA SER A 93 10.27 4.40 7.29
C SER A 93 10.66 3.86 8.67
N LEU A 94 9.89 2.90 9.21
CA LEU A 94 10.22 2.24 10.48
C LEU A 94 11.53 1.46 10.45
N MET A 95 11.97 1.03 9.26
CA MET A 95 13.28 0.40 9.05
C MET A 95 14.42 1.42 8.87
N GLY A 96 14.13 2.73 8.94
CA GLY A 96 15.09 3.80 8.74
C GLY A 96 15.31 4.21 7.28
N PHE A 97 14.49 3.72 6.35
CA PHE A 97 14.58 4.10 4.93
C PHE A 97 13.68 5.29 4.62
N GLU A 98 14.28 6.41 4.29
CA GLU A 98 13.55 7.63 3.91
C GLU A 98 13.06 7.51 2.45
N VAL A 99 11.77 7.19 2.28
CA VAL A 99 11.12 7.03 0.96
C VAL A 99 9.79 7.79 0.88
N GLY A 100 9.73 8.76 -0.03
CA GLY A 100 8.56 9.65 -0.16
C GLY A 100 7.62 9.32 -1.33
N PHE A 101 8.08 8.53 -2.31
CA PHE A 101 7.35 8.32 -3.56
C PHE A 101 6.57 6.99 -3.55
N GLY A 102 5.29 7.07 -3.91
CA GLY A 102 4.41 5.94 -4.11
C GLY A 102 3.30 6.30 -5.09
N ARG A 103 2.85 5.33 -5.89
CA ARG A 103 1.67 5.45 -6.76
C ARG A 103 0.98 4.10 -6.94
N ALA A 104 -0.32 4.05 -6.70
CA ALA A 104 -1.20 2.97 -7.14
C ALA A 104 -2.10 3.41 -8.31
N ARG A 105 -2.11 2.62 -9.39
CA ARG A 105 -2.92 2.88 -10.60
C ARG A 105 -3.51 1.58 -11.16
N SER A 106 -4.74 1.64 -11.68
CA SER A 106 -5.30 0.53 -12.46
C SER A 106 -4.49 0.35 -13.75
N THR A 107 -4.37 -0.90 -14.21
CA THR A 107 -3.76 -1.23 -15.52
C THR A 107 -4.74 -1.07 -16.68
N GLY A 108 -6.00 -0.70 -16.41
CA GLY A 108 -7.11 -0.71 -17.38
C GLY A 108 -7.88 -2.03 -17.42
N MET A 109 -7.34 -3.08 -16.80
CA MET A 109 -8.03 -4.36 -16.60
C MET A 109 -8.63 -4.41 -15.19
N LEU A 110 -9.90 -4.82 -15.09
CA LEU A 110 -10.65 -4.87 -13.84
C LEU A 110 -9.94 -5.78 -12.81
N GLY A 111 -9.78 -5.32 -11.58
CA GLY A 111 -9.08 -6.06 -10.53
C GLY A 111 -7.56 -6.12 -10.70
N HIS A 112 -6.98 -5.45 -11.71
CA HIS A 112 -5.53 -5.43 -11.93
C HIS A 112 -4.94 -4.02 -11.74
N TYR A 113 -3.88 -3.96 -10.94
CA TYR A 113 -3.26 -2.73 -10.50
C TYR A 113 -1.75 -2.80 -10.60
N ARG A 114 -1.15 -1.64 -10.89
CA ARG A 114 0.26 -1.40 -10.73
C ARG A 114 0.48 -0.52 -9.51
N VAL A 115 1.30 -1.00 -8.58
CA VAL A 115 1.77 -0.26 -7.42
C VAL A 115 3.26 -0.02 -7.59
N VAL A 116 3.67 1.24 -7.51
CA VAL A 116 5.06 1.67 -7.65
C VAL A 116 5.46 2.37 -6.36
N ILE A 117 6.54 1.94 -5.73
CA ILE A 117 6.99 2.49 -4.44
C ILE A 117 8.50 2.71 -4.50
N ALA A 118 8.98 3.88 -4.08
CA ALA A 118 10.42 4.11 -3.95
C ALA A 118 11.04 3.21 -2.88
N TYR A 119 12.28 2.80 -3.10
CA TYR A 119 13.06 2.04 -2.12
C TYR A 119 14.49 2.55 -2.05
N GLN A 120 15.13 2.35 -0.90
CA GLN A 120 16.59 2.46 -0.76
C GLN A 120 17.23 1.08 -0.89
N GLU A 121 16.68 0.09 -0.17
CA GLU A 121 17.13 -1.30 -0.24
C GLU A 121 16.07 -2.26 -0.76
N LYS A 122 16.44 -3.08 -1.75
CA LYS A 122 15.49 -3.96 -2.48
C LYS A 122 14.87 -5.02 -1.57
N THR A 123 15.68 -5.69 -0.77
CA THR A 123 15.23 -6.84 0.04
C THR A 123 14.25 -6.40 1.14
N PRO A 124 14.55 -5.37 1.94
CA PRO A 124 13.61 -4.82 2.92
C PRO A 124 12.32 -4.29 2.28
N ALA A 125 12.40 -3.61 1.13
CA ALA A 125 11.22 -3.09 0.43
C ALA A 125 10.25 -4.21 -0.02
N ARG A 126 10.79 -5.32 -0.53
CA ARG A 126 9.97 -6.50 -0.91
C ARG A 126 9.33 -7.15 0.30
N ALA A 127 10.05 -7.26 1.41
CA ALA A 127 9.52 -7.79 2.66
C ALA A 127 8.42 -6.88 3.23
N ALA A 128 8.64 -5.56 3.25
CA ALA A 128 7.64 -4.56 3.64
C ALA A 128 6.35 -4.73 2.83
N PHE A 129 6.46 -4.82 1.51
CA PHE A 129 5.29 -4.95 0.66
C PHE A 129 4.50 -6.24 0.92
N ALA A 130 5.19 -7.37 1.12
CA ALA A 130 4.54 -8.64 1.45
C ALA A 130 3.79 -8.60 2.79
N VAL A 131 4.40 -8.01 3.83
CA VAL A 131 3.76 -7.79 5.13
C VAL A 131 2.55 -6.87 4.99
N THR A 132 2.72 -5.77 4.26
CA THR A 132 1.65 -4.81 3.99
C THR A 132 0.43 -5.43 3.33
N LEU A 133 0.59 -6.31 2.33
CA LEU A 133 -0.54 -6.97 1.70
C LEU A 133 -1.33 -7.81 2.72
N ARG A 134 -0.64 -8.63 3.51
CA ARG A 134 -1.26 -9.44 4.57
C ARG A 134 -1.98 -8.54 5.59
N LEU A 135 -1.34 -7.46 6.01
CA LEU A 135 -1.87 -6.52 6.98
C LEU A 135 -3.11 -5.79 6.43
N THR A 136 -3.06 -5.32 5.19
CA THR A 136 -4.19 -4.64 4.52
C THR A 136 -5.40 -5.58 4.40
N ILE A 137 -5.17 -6.82 3.94
CA ILE A 137 -6.23 -7.83 3.82
C ILE A 137 -6.83 -8.15 5.19
N ALA A 138 -5.99 -8.38 6.21
CA ALA A 138 -6.47 -8.65 7.56
C ALA A 138 -7.33 -7.49 8.09
N THR A 139 -6.91 -6.25 7.89
CA THR A 139 -7.71 -5.08 8.31
C THR A 139 -9.00 -4.91 7.52
N LEU A 140 -9.00 -5.15 6.20
CA LEU A 140 -10.22 -5.05 5.38
C LEU A 140 -11.25 -6.14 5.74
N LEU A 141 -10.78 -7.32 6.14
CA LEU A 141 -11.62 -8.42 6.59
C LEU A 141 -11.99 -8.34 8.08
N ASP A 142 -11.58 -7.28 8.77
CA ASP A 142 -11.63 -7.12 10.24
C ASP A 142 -11.08 -8.33 11.02
N ALA A 143 -10.11 -9.04 10.43
CA ALA A 143 -9.44 -10.18 11.02
C ALA A 143 -8.24 -9.76 11.89
N PRO A 144 -7.82 -10.55 12.88
CA PRO A 144 -6.57 -10.30 13.61
C PRO A 144 -5.35 -10.39 12.67
N PHE A 145 -4.27 -9.72 13.04
CA PHE A 145 -2.98 -9.78 12.35
C PHE A 145 -1.91 -10.24 13.34
N ASN A 146 -1.25 -11.36 13.06
CA ASN A 146 -0.22 -11.99 13.88
C ASN A 146 1.05 -12.33 13.08
#